data_AF-A0A9W4I8K5-F1
#
_entry.id   AF-A0A9W4I8K5-F1
#
_cell.length_a   1.000
_cell.length_b   1.000
_cell.length_c   1.000
_cell.angle_alpha   90.00
_cell.angle_beta   90.00
_cell.angle_gamma   90.00
#
_symmetry.space_group_name_H-M   'P 1'
#
loop_
_entity.id
_entity.type
_entity.pdbx_description
1 polymer ?
#
loop_
_entity_poly.entity_id
_entity_poly.type
_entity_poly.pdbx_seq_one_letter_code
_entity_poly.pdbx_strand_id
1 'polypeptide(L)'
;MEGHQLKESIRHAFEKKPRLRKKYQRPNLESNRLYRNHIVHPPEGRSDYKIVCGDDLAALVSRHPRSGDEDNPAIHYGLIASANQLMKDAIIRDKFAAKMDMLCFEIEAARLINHFPCLIIRDICDYSDSHKNKE
;
A
#
# COMPACT_ATOMS: atom_id res chain seq x y z
N MET A 1 24.51 -10.23 1.20
CA MET A 1 23.41 -11.21 1.07
C MET A 1 22.83 -11.04 -0.32
N GLU A 2 22.58 -12.13 -1.04
CA GLU A 2 21.80 -12.05 -2.28
C GLU A 2 20.35 -11.72 -1.92
N GLY A 3 19.77 -10.70 -2.58
CA GLY A 3 18.37 -10.32 -2.41
C GLY A 3 17.42 -11.35 -3.01
N HIS A 4 16.11 -11.07 -2.97
CA HIS A 4 15.10 -11.96 -3.54
C HIS A 4 15.04 -11.89 -5.08
N GLN A 5 14.49 -12.90 -5.75
CA GLN A 5 14.37 -12.96 -7.22
C GLN A 5 12.97 -12.55 -7.76
N LEU A 6 12.21 -11.77 -6.99
CA LEU A 6 10.82 -11.42 -7.34
C LEU A 6 10.75 -10.57 -8.61
N LYS A 7 11.69 -9.64 -8.80
CA LYS A 7 11.76 -8.75 -9.97
C LYS A 7 11.96 -9.54 -11.25
N GLU A 8 12.90 -10.48 -11.24
CA GLU A 8 13.21 -11.38 -12.35
C GLU A 8 12.03 -12.27 -12.66
N SER A 9 11.38 -12.82 -11.63
CA SER A 9 10.19 -13.67 -11.76
C SER A 9 9.01 -12.92 -12.40
N ILE A 10 8.77 -11.67 -11.99
CA ILE A 10 7.74 -10.80 -12.59
C ILE A 10 8.09 -10.50 -14.05
N ARG A 11 9.35 -10.14 -14.34
CA ARG A 11 9.81 -9.84 -15.71
C ARG A 11 9.58 -11.05 -16.63
N HIS A 12 10.01 -12.24 -16.19
CA HIS A 12 9.81 -13.47 -16.94
C HIS A 12 8.33 -13.80 -17.16
N ALA A 13 7.47 -13.55 -16.16
CA ALA A 13 6.03 -13.73 -16.31
C ALA A 13 5.42 -12.79 -17.38
N PHE A 14 5.90 -11.54 -17.46
CA PHE A 14 5.48 -10.58 -18.48
C PHE A 14 5.99 -10.94 -19.88
N GLU A 15 7.22 -11.44 -20.01
CA GLU A 15 7.76 -11.95 -21.29
C GLU A 15 6.94 -13.13 -21.80
N LYS A 16 6.61 -14.08 -20.92
CA LYS A 16 5.80 -15.26 -21.26
C LYS A 16 4.34 -14.91 -21.56
N LYS A 17 3.78 -13.87 -20.93
CA LYS A 17 2.37 -13.47 -21.07
C LYS A 17 2.24 -11.95 -21.26
N PRO A 18 2.43 -11.43 -22.49
CA PRO A 18 2.41 -9.99 -22.75
C PRO A 18 1.11 -9.27 -22.37
N ARG A 19 -0.03 -9.98 -22.39
CA ARG A 19 -1.32 -9.43 -21.94
C ARG A 19 -1.32 -9.03 -20.46
N LEU A 20 -0.55 -9.72 -19.61
CA LEU A 20 -0.43 -9.37 -18.19
C LEU A 20 0.32 -8.07 -18.01
N ARG A 21 1.35 -7.80 -18.83
CA ARG A 21 2.13 -6.56 -18.77
C ARG A 21 1.24 -5.34 -18.96
N LYS A 22 0.33 -5.36 -19.93
CA LYS A 22 -0.57 -4.21 -20.19
C LYS A 22 -1.44 -3.86 -18.98
N LYS A 23 -1.84 -4.84 -18.16
CA LYS A 23 -2.77 -4.66 -17.04
C LYS A 23 -2.08 -4.49 -15.68
N TYR A 24 -0.96 -5.18 -15.47
CA TYR A 24 -0.31 -5.32 -14.16
C TYR A 24 1.11 -4.76 -14.14
N GLN A 25 1.55 -4.07 -15.19
CA GLN A 25 2.80 -3.32 -15.13
C GLN A 25 2.72 -2.27 -14.02
N ARG A 26 3.89 -1.91 -13.50
CA ARG A 26 4.00 -0.87 -12.50
C ARG A 26 3.41 0.46 -13.04
N PRO A 27 2.56 1.14 -12.26
CA PRO A 27 2.05 2.47 -12.60
C PRO A 27 3.18 3.50 -12.78
N ASN A 28 2.86 4.61 -13.45
CA ASN A 28 3.80 5.72 -13.61
C ASN A 28 4.15 6.31 -12.22
N LEU A 29 5.37 6.79 -12.05
CA LEU A 29 5.80 7.46 -10.82
C LEU A 29 5.00 8.73 -10.53
N GLU A 30 4.51 9.42 -11.57
CA GLU A 30 3.70 10.63 -11.42
C GLU A 30 2.32 10.38 -10.81
N SER A 31 1.79 9.17 -10.97
CA SER A 31 0.49 8.77 -10.40
C SER A 31 0.61 8.31 -8.95
N ASN A 32 1.84 7.98 -8.51
CA ASN A 32 2.15 7.56 -7.15
C ASN A 32 2.20 8.75 -6.17
N ARG A 33 1.03 9.30 -5.83
CA ARG A 33 0.86 10.39 -4.86
C ARG A 33 0.53 9.83 -3.47
N LEU A 34 1.23 10.32 -2.45
CA LEU A 34 0.94 10.02 -1.04
C LEU A 34 0.72 11.34 -0.32
N TYR A 35 -0.44 11.47 0.31
CA TYR A 35 -0.82 12.67 1.06
C TYR A 35 -0.43 12.56 2.54
N ARG A 36 -0.30 13.70 3.20
CA ARG A 36 -0.10 13.76 4.64
C ARG A 36 -1.34 13.25 5.37
N ASN A 37 -1.12 12.66 6.54
CA ASN A 37 -2.16 11.99 7.34
C ASN A 37 -3.37 12.88 7.73
N HIS A 38 -3.21 14.20 7.84
CA HIS A 38 -4.29 15.12 8.21
C HIS A 38 -5.15 15.56 7.02
N ILE A 39 -4.79 15.18 5.79
CA ILE A 39 -5.60 15.43 4.60
C ILE A 39 -6.67 14.34 4.53
N VAL A 40 -7.94 14.75 4.59
CA VAL A 40 -9.09 13.84 4.58
C VAL A 40 -9.93 14.11 3.33
N HIS A 41 -10.13 13.08 2.50
CA HIS A 41 -11.04 13.17 1.37
C HIS A 41 -12.48 12.96 1.79
N PRO A 42 -13.42 13.74 1.21
CA PRO A 42 -14.82 13.44 1.33
C PRO A 42 -15.13 12.05 0.73
N PRO A 43 -16.12 11.33 1.29
CA PRO A 43 -16.53 10.03 0.79
C PRO A 43 -16.98 10.10 -0.68
N GLU A 44 -16.81 8.97 -1.38
CA GLU A 44 -17.12 8.82 -2.81
C GLU A 44 -18.49 9.40 -3.20
N GLY A 45 -18.51 10.21 -4.26
CA GLY A 45 -19.75 10.72 -4.87
C GLY A 45 -19.96 12.23 -4.76
N ARG A 46 -19.13 12.97 -4.01
CA ARG A 46 -19.04 14.43 -4.15
C ARG A 46 -17.90 14.78 -5.10
N SER A 47 -18.24 15.57 -6.11
CA SER A 47 -17.36 15.95 -7.21
C SER A 47 -16.06 16.56 -6.68
N ASP A 48 -14.98 16.17 -7.37
CA ASP A 48 -13.71 16.89 -7.46
C ASP A 48 -12.67 16.58 -6.37
N TYR A 49 -12.20 15.32 -6.36
CA TYR A 49 -10.95 14.90 -5.68
C TYR A 49 -9.77 15.85 -5.96
N LYS A 50 -9.70 16.45 -7.15
CA LYS A 50 -8.71 17.46 -7.54
C LYS A 50 -8.91 18.82 -6.86
N ILE A 51 -10.14 19.21 -6.51
CA ILE A 51 -10.42 20.50 -5.86
C ILE A 51 -10.07 20.43 -4.36
N VAL A 52 -10.31 19.29 -3.71
CA VAL A 52 -9.98 19.13 -2.27
C VAL A 52 -8.48 18.95 -2.04
N CYS A 53 -7.77 18.26 -2.93
CA CYS A 53 -6.33 18.02 -2.75
C CYS A 53 -5.40 18.99 -3.46
N GLY A 54 -5.90 19.79 -4.40
CA GLY A 54 -5.06 20.66 -5.24
C GLY A 54 -3.88 19.90 -5.88
N ASP A 55 -2.97 20.63 -6.52
CA ASP A 55 -1.60 20.15 -6.77
C ASP A 55 -0.65 20.75 -5.73
N ASP A 56 -1.14 20.98 -4.50
CA ASP A 56 -0.32 21.54 -3.44
C ASP A 56 0.73 20.52 -3.00
N LEU A 57 1.97 20.75 -3.43
CA LEU A 57 3.12 19.94 -3.05
C LEU A 57 3.32 19.88 -1.53
N ALA A 58 2.81 20.86 -0.77
CA ALA A 58 2.87 20.84 0.68
C ALA A 58 1.96 19.78 1.31
N ALA A 59 0.88 19.37 0.62
CA ALA A 59 -0.03 18.32 1.07
C ALA A 59 0.52 16.91 0.83
N LEU A 60 1.55 16.78 -0.01
CA LEU A 60 2.19 15.51 -0.35
C LEU A 60 3.34 15.17 0.62
N VAL A 61 3.54 13.87 0.80
CA VAL A 61 4.72 13.31 1.48
C VAL A 61 5.83 13.16 0.45
N SER A 62 6.96 13.85 0.69
CA SER A 62 8.17 13.67 -0.11
C SER A 62 8.73 12.26 0.10
N ARG A 63 8.99 11.55 -1.01
CA ARG A 63 9.55 10.20 -1.02
C ARG A 63 10.71 10.15 -1.99
N HIS A 64 11.80 9.50 -1.59
CA HIS A 64 12.90 9.27 -2.52
C HIS A 64 12.44 8.38 -3.69
N PRO A 65 12.96 8.60 -4.91
CA PRO A 65 12.83 7.63 -5.98
C PRO A 65 13.43 6.29 -5.54
N ARG A 66 12.78 5.18 -5.88
CA ARG A 66 13.36 3.85 -5.66
C ARG A 66 14.59 3.71 -6.55
N SER A 67 15.74 3.40 -5.95
CA SER A 67 17.00 3.17 -6.65
C SER A 67 17.00 1.83 -7.38
N GLY A 68 17.93 1.66 -8.32
CA GLY A 68 18.06 0.42 -9.11
C GLY A 68 18.49 -0.80 -8.29
N ASP A 69 19.21 -0.54 -7.20
CA ASP A 69 19.82 -1.52 -6.30
C ASP A 69 18.90 -1.92 -5.13
N GLU A 70 17.73 -1.28 -5.02
CA GLU A 70 16.70 -1.68 -4.06
C GLU A 70 16.03 -3.00 -4.47
N ASP A 71 15.84 -3.87 -3.47
CA ASP A 71 15.00 -5.06 -3.53
C ASP A 71 13.55 -4.64 -3.77
N ASN A 72 13.17 -4.53 -5.05
CA ASN A 72 11.84 -4.13 -5.48
C ASN A 72 11.18 -5.28 -6.26
N PRO A 73 10.13 -5.93 -5.71
CA PRO A 73 9.33 -5.53 -4.53
C PRO A 73 9.92 -5.93 -3.16
N ALA A 74 9.95 -5.00 -2.19
CA ALA A 74 10.53 -5.22 -0.87
C ALA A 74 9.67 -6.14 0.03
N ILE A 75 10.35 -6.89 0.92
CA ILE A 75 9.70 -7.76 1.91
C ILE A 75 9.91 -7.15 3.30
N HIS A 76 8.81 -6.95 4.03
CA HIS A 76 8.82 -6.44 5.40
C HIS A 76 8.31 -7.52 6.35
N TYR A 77 9.05 -7.74 7.44
CA TYR A 77 8.67 -8.65 8.51
C TYR A 77 8.23 -7.85 9.72
N GLY A 78 7.05 -8.14 10.25
CA GLY A 78 6.51 -7.44 11.41
C GLY A 78 5.05 -7.76 11.68
N LEU A 79 4.47 -7.00 12.61
CA LEU A 79 3.10 -7.23 13.07
C LEU A 79 2.08 -6.75 12.04
N ILE A 80 1.10 -7.59 11.74
CA ILE A 80 -0.08 -7.24 10.94
C ILE A 80 -1.27 -7.17 11.90
N ALA A 81 -1.90 -6.00 12.00
CA ALA A 81 -3.02 -5.79 12.90
C ALA A 81 -4.34 -6.23 12.26
N SER A 82 -5.14 -6.99 12.99
CA SER A 82 -6.48 -7.38 12.54
C SER A 82 -7.51 -6.35 12.98
N ALA A 83 -8.27 -5.81 12.04
CA ALA A 83 -9.37 -4.89 12.27
C ALA A 83 -10.70 -5.54 11.88
N ASN A 84 -11.79 -5.18 12.56
CA ASN A 84 -13.14 -5.64 12.21
C ASN A 84 -13.75 -4.90 11.01
N GLN A 85 -13.15 -3.78 10.61
CA GLN A 85 -13.60 -2.91 9.53
C GLN A 85 -12.39 -2.31 8.82
N LEU A 86 -12.61 -1.81 7.60
CA LEU A 86 -11.58 -1.12 6.84
C LEU A 86 -11.13 0.16 7.56
N MET A 87 -9.86 0.24 7.92
CA MET A 87 -9.25 1.43 8.48
C MET A 87 -9.16 2.53 7.42
N LYS A 88 -9.75 3.70 7.70
CA LYS A 88 -9.78 4.86 6.79
C LYS A 88 -9.36 6.16 7.46
N ASP A 89 -8.80 6.07 8.66
CA ASP A 89 -8.37 7.22 9.46
C ASP A 89 -6.87 7.12 9.69
N ALA A 90 -6.13 7.97 8.98
CA ALA A 90 -4.68 8.02 9.04
C ALA A 90 -4.14 8.40 10.43
N ILE A 91 -4.86 9.23 11.18
CA ILE A 91 -4.45 9.67 12.52
C ILE A 91 -4.59 8.50 13.51
N ILE A 92 -5.69 7.74 13.41
CA ILE A 92 -5.89 6.54 14.21
C ILE A 92 -4.88 5.45 13.82
N ARG A 93 -4.64 5.24 12.52
CA ARG A 93 -3.59 4.35 12.00
C ARG A 93 -2.24 4.68 12.63
N ASP A 94 -1.81 5.94 12.57
CA ASP A 94 -0.49 6.35 13.07
C ASP A 94 -0.37 6.15 14.59
N LYS A 95 -1.46 6.40 15.35
CA LYS A 95 -1.50 6.11 16.80
C LYS A 95 -1.32 4.61 17.08
N PHE A 96 -1.97 3.73 16.33
CA PHE A 96 -1.82 2.29 16.50
C PHE A 96 -0.44 1.80 16.05
N ALA A 97 0.08 2.32 14.93
CA ALA A 97 1.42 2.02 14.44
C ALA A 97 2.48 2.36 15.50
N ALA A 98 2.43 3.57 16.07
CA ALA A 98 3.36 3.99 17.11
C ALA A 98 3.21 3.18 18.41
N LYS A 99 1.99 2.75 18.75
CA LYS A 99 1.72 2.01 20.00
C LYS A 99 2.09 0.53 19.91
N MET A 100 1.90 -0.10 18.75
CA MET A 100 1.97 -1.55 18.57
C MET A 100 3.11 -2.00 17.66
N ASP A 101 3.83 -1.07 17.05
CA ASP A 101 4.86 -1.36 16.04
C ASP A 101 4.34 -2.26 14.90
N MET A 102 3.12 -1.97 14.46
CA MET A 102 2.46 -2.70 13.38
C MET A 102 2.78 -2.10 12.00
N LEU A 103 2.83 -2.94 10.98
CA LEU A 103 3.14 -2.56 9.61
C LEU A 103 1.89 -2.22 8.79
N CYS A 104 0.80 -2.97 8.97
CA CYS A 104 -0.43 -2.76 8.21
C CYS A 104 -1.66 -3.35 8.92
N PHE A 105 -2.83 -3.04 8.35
CA PHE A 105 -4.10 -3.60 8.76
C PHE A 105 -4.59 -4.70 7.80
N GLU A 106 -5.25 -5.69 8.37
CA GLU A 106 -5.96 -6.75 7.67
C GLU A 106 -7.34 -6.96 8.32
N ILE A 107 -8.28 -7.67 7.68
CA ILE A 107 -9.69 -7.78 8.15
C ILE A 107 -10.17 -9.24 8.29
N GLU A 108 -9.44 -10.23 7.80
CA GLU A 108 -9.96 -11.58 7.56
C GLU A 108 -9.16 -12.69 8.27
N ALA A 109 -7.86 -12.47 8.51
CA ALA A 109 -6.92 -13.48 8.94
C ALA A 109 -7.06 -13.85 10.42
N ALA A 110 -7.47 -12.93 11.31
CA ALA A 110 -7.66 -13.25 12.73
C ALA A 110 -8.63 -14.41 12.99
N ARG A 111 -9.58 -14.64 12.08
CA ARG A 111 -10.49 -15.80 12.18
C ARG A 111 -9.78 -17.13 11.85
N LEU A 112 -8.76 -17.12 11.01
CA LEU A 112 -8.07 -18.33 10.54
C LEU A 112 -6.97 -18.78 11.51
N ILE A 113 -6.25 -17.85 12.14
CA ILE A 113 -5.09 -18.13 13.01
C ILE A 113 -5.46 -19.06 14.18
N ASN A 114 -6.69 -18.97 14.69
CA ASN A 114 -7.14 -19.79 15.83
C ASN A 114 -7.46 -21.25 15.47
N HIS A 115 -7.46 -21.62 14.18
CA HIS A 115 -7.87 -22.95 13.73
C HIS A 115 -6.70 -23.83 13.26
N PHE A 116 -5.61 -23.24 12.75
CA PHE A 116 -4.44 -23.98 12.29
C PHE A 116 -3.18 -23.09 12.22
N PRO A 117 -1.97 -23.67 12.32
CA PRO A 117 -0.73 -22.94 12.09
C PRO A 117 -0.69 -22.35 10.68
N CYS A 118 -0.53 -21.03 10.55
CA CYS A 118 -0.48 -20.35 9.25
C CYS A 118 0.53 -19.20 9.24
N LEU A 119 0.99 -18.86 8.04
CA LEU A 119 1.78 -17.66 7.78
C LEU A 119 0.92 -16.68 6.99
N ILE A 120 0.82 -15.45 7.47
CA ILE A 120 0.07 -14.38 6.79
C ILE A 120 1.04 -13.57 5.95
N ILE A 121 0.77 -13.51 4.64
CA ILE A 121 1.48 -12.65 3.69
C ILE A 121 0.46 -11.67 3.13
N ARG A 122 0.78 -10.37 3.20
CA ARG A 122 -0.08 -9.29 2.69
C ARG A 122 0.72 -8.41 1.75
N ASP A 123 0.11 -8.05 0.63
CA ASP A 123 0.50 -6.89 -0.14
C ASP A 123 -0.11 -5.62 0.48
N ILE A 124 0.44 -4.47 0.10
CA ILE A 124 -0.06 -3.15 0.51
C ILE A 124 -0.77 -2.53 -0.69
N CYS A 125 -2.09 -2.40 -0.60
CA CYS A 125 -2.93 -1.84 -1.66
C CYS A 125 -3.42 -0.42 -1.35
N ASP A 126 -3.55 -0.07 -0.06
CA ASP A 126 -3.91 1.26 0.44
C ASP A 126 -3.02 1.68 1.61
N TYR A 127 -3.14 2.94 2.03
CA TYR A 127 -2.41 3.48 3.18
C TYR A 127 -3.26 3.51 4.44
N SER A 128 -4.39 2.78 4.49
CA SER A 128 -5.31 2.78 5.63
C SER A 128 -5.75 4.20 6.05
N ASP A 129 -6.04 5.03 5.06
CA ASP A 129 -6.52 6.40 5.20
C ASP A 129 -7.76 6.64 4.33
N SER A 130 -8.19 7.89 4.25
CA SER A 130 -9.36 8.25 3.44
C SER A 130 -9.12 8.17 1.93
N HIS A 131 -7.86 8.05 1.49
CA HIS A 131 -7.47 8.05 0.08
C HIS A 131 -7.62 6.63 -0.47
N LYS A 132 -8.63 6.43 -1.32
CA LYS A 132 -8.75 5.17 -2.06
C LYS A 132 -7.74 5.15 -3.20
N ASN A 133 -6.86 4.16 -3.18
CA ASN A 133 -6.00 3.85 -4.30
C ASN A 133 -6.79 3.00 -5.30
N LYS A 134 -7.20 3.59 -6.43
CA LYS A 134 -8.07 2.95 -7.46
C LYS A 134 -7.41 2.86 -8.84
N GLU A 135 -6.10 3.01 -8.90
CA GLU A 135 -5.33 2.92 -10.16
C GLU A 135 -5.11 1.48 -10.62
#